data_AF-A0A9P5NI81-F1
#
_entry.id   AF-A0A9P5NI81-F1
#
_cell.length_a   1.000
_cell.length_b   1.000
_cell.length_c   1.000
_cell.angle_alpha   90.00
_cell.angle_beta   90.00
_cell.angle_gamma   90.00
#
_symmetry.space_group_name_H-M   'P 1'
#
loop_
_entity.id
_entity.type
_entity.pdbx_description
1 polymer ?
#
loop_
_entity_poly.entity_id
_entity_poly.type
_entity_poly.pdbx_seq_one_letter_code
_entity_poly.pdbx_strand_id
1 'polypeptide(L)'
;MANKKTSKAAAKKRTQAASTSTSGSPTSMPNGASNIPTEPSASGSSSPRPPPSPSPVVGQATPSPPPAEPGQEDILVRAEKVKERGNVAFKAAKYADAVELYTKAIEMNPLEPSYLTNRAASYMALKRFRQALEDCQMAASLQSESPSAKTLLRLARCQLAVGSSTPALSTIRTVLTLEPKNAQALQLRDKVQVLENHVRTFELAKQRKEWGLARLALDKCLQAIEGEGGDIPPEWRFWRVELELSRGNWEAANMAANDALRLNPNSPDALALRGLVLFLSGRLPQALQHVTSALRLDPGHEPAMKLRKRVKDVERLKEEGNVAFKTNKLQEALAKYTECIERIGEAEEEGKGGQIRATLLSNRATTLLKLNRHEDALADTQASLRLVSSSFKALRTRARIYLHLEKYDAAIEDFNTAIQQAQTEGTATENDVRALKSELKKAEAALKRSKTKDYYKILGVSRDCTEIEIKKAYRRESLIHHPDKGGDEEKFKLVVEAHAVLSDPRRRERYDLGEDEDGMNGGGSGMGGGGGGMGGLSPEDIEHLFASFGGGGFGGGGGGGGGGRRGHSHGGFPF
;
A
#
# COMPACT_ATOMS: atom_id res chain seq x y z
N MET A 1 29.62 -55.36 23.59
CA MET A 1 29.14 -56.52 22.81
C MET A 1 29.25 -56.21 21.32
N ALA A 2 28.90 -57.18 20.45
CA ALA A 2 29.14 -57.20 18.99
C ALA A 2 28.16 -56.31 18.15
N ASN A 3 28.29 -56.08 16.84
CA ASN A 3 29.42 -56.00 15.85
C ASN A 3 28.81 -55.73 14.43
N LYS A 4 29.65 -55.40 13.42
CA LYS A 4 29.38 -55.28 11.95
C LYS A 4 28.66 -53.96 11.54
N LYS A 5 29.00 -53.26 10.42
CA LYS A 5 29.41 -53.60 9.02
C LYS A 5 28.23 -54.16 8.20
N THR A 6 28.01 -53.83 6.91
CA THR A 6 28.80 -53.10 5.86
C THR A 6 27.79 -52.30 4.97
N SER A 7 28.00 -51.72 3.76
CA SER A 7 29.03 -51.74 2.69
C SER A 7 28.91 -50.50 1.76
N LYS A 8 29.78 -50.37 0.74
CA LYS A 8 29.77 -49.31 -0.31
C LYS A 8 29.13 -49.78 -1.63
N ALA A 9 28.50 -48.87 -2.39
CA ALA A 9 28.56 -48.75 -3.88
C ALA A 9 27.88 -47.41 -4.29
N ALA A 10 28.30 -46.54 -5.24
CA ALA A 10 29.24 -46.51 -6.36
C ALA A 10 28.56 -46.49 -7.75
N ALA A 11 28.53 -45.31 -8.40
CA ALA A 11 28.19 -45.12 -9.83
C ALA A 11 28.97 -43.90 -10.39
N LYS A 12 29.44 -43.95 -11.65
CA LYS A 12 30.39 -42.97 -12.23
C LYS A 12 30.43 -42.97 -13.77
N LYS A 13 30.12 -41.84 -14.41
CA LYS A 13 30.34 -41.44 -15.84
C LYS A 13 30.23 -39.89 -15.87
N ARG A 14 31.08 -39.03 -16.48
CA ARG A 14 32.01 -39.08 -17.65
C ARG A 14 31.23 -39.16 -18.97
N THR A 15 31.20 -38.13 -19.82
CA THR A 15 32.29 -37.48 -20.62
C THR A 15 32.41 -35.94 -20.37
N GLN A 16 33.59 -35.29 -20.41
CA GLN A 16 34.46 -34.92 -21.57
C GLN A 16 33.69 -34.13 -22.64
N ALA A 17 34.00 -32.87 -22.99
CA ALA A 17 35.24 -32.19 -23.47
C ALA A 17 34.89 -31.57 -24.86
N ALA A 18 35.59 -30.61 -25.46
CA ALA A 18 36.94 -30.08 -25.21
C ALA A 18 37.03 -28.56 -25.47
N SER A 19 38.23 -28.02 -25.29
CA SER A 19 38.63 -26.63 -25.55
C SER A 19 39.66 -26.55 -26.67
N THR A 20 39.59 -25.51 -27.51
CA THR A 20 40.71 -25.06 -28.35
C THR A 20 40.55 -23.57 -28.70
N SER A 21 41.68 -22.88 -28.79
CA SER A 21 41.80 -21.47 -29.18
C SER A 21 42.68 -21.35 -30.42
N THR A 22 42.29 -20.51 -31.39
CA THR A 22 43.28 -19.78 -32.23
C THR A 22 42.68 -18.58 -32.96
N SER A 23 43.58 -17.67 -33.30
CA SER A 23 43.44 -16.42 -34.08
C SER A 23 42.89 -16.56 -35.50
N GLY A 24 42.26 -15.51 -36.04
CA GLY A 24 42.04 -15.34 -37.48
C GLY A 24 41.33 -14.04 -37.87
N SER A 25 41.90 -13.27 -38.80
CA SER A 25 41.35 -12.06 -39.45
C SER A 25 42.16 -11.78 -40.72
N PRO A 26 41.71 -10.92 -41.66
CA PRO A 26 40.35 -10.74 -42.21
C PRO A 26 40.35 -10.80 -43.77
N THR A 27 39.19 -10.86 -44.44
CA THR A 27 39.14 -10.65 -45.92
C THR A 27 37.83 -10.12 -46.51
N SER A 28 37.96 -9.04 -47.31
CA SER A 28 37.27 -8.62 -48.54
C SER A 28 35.83 -9.03 -48.94
N MET A 29 35.15 -8.08 -49.59
CA MET A 29 33.88 -8.21 -50.36
C MET A 29 33.98 -9.13 -51.60
N PRO A 30 32.85 -9.35 -52.33
CA PRO A 30 32.75 -8.70 -53.64
C PRO A 30 31.40 -8.01 -53.95
N ASN A 31 31.36 -7.30 -55.10
CA ASN A 31 30.27 -6.44 -55.57
C ASN A 31 29.06 -7.17 -56.21
N GLY A 32 27.94 -6.44 -56.33
CA GLY A 32 26.89 -6.68 -57.33
C GLY A 32 26.41 -5.36 -57.96
N ALA A 33 26.30 -5.31 -59.30
CA ALA A 33 25.76 -4.20 -60.07
C ALA A 33 24.28 -4.51 -60.46
N SER A 34 23.51 -3.75 -61.25
CA SER A 34 23.79 -2.68 -62.23
C SER A 34 22.50 -1.91 -62.63
N ASN A 35 22.62 -0.70 -63.20
CA ASN A 35 22.05 -0.29 -64.51
C ASN A 35 21.92 1.25 -64.68
N ILE A 36 22.02 1.69 -65.93
CA ILE A 36 21.76 3.04 -66.48
C ILE A 36 20.72 2.85 -67.63
N PRO A 37 20.00 3.88 -68.14
CA PRO A 37 20.52 4.53 -69.36
C PRO A 37 20.11 6.01 -69.65
N THR A 38 20.93 6.64 -70.50
CA THR A 38 20.63 7.64 -71.57
C THR A 38 20.31 9.13 -71.28
N GLU A 39 21.01 9.98 -72.05
CA GLU A 39 20.71 11.40 -72.36
C GLU A 39 19.75 11.52 -73.58
N PRO A 40 19.46 12.74 -74.10
CA PRO A 40 20.30 13.23 -75.24
C PRO A 40 20.59 14.75 -75.27
N SER A 41 21.57 15.14 -76.10
CA SER A 41 22.05 16.52 -76.33
C SER A 41 21.53 17.18 -77.63
N ALA A 42 21.51 18.52 -77.69
CA ALA A 42 21.33 19.31 -78.93
C ALA A 42 22.13 20.64 -78.89
N SER A 43 22.39 21.29 -80.04
CA SER A 43 23.42 22.33 -80.23
C SER A 43 22.97 23.56 -81.05
N GLY A 44 23.76 24.66 -81.04
CA GLY A 44 23.52 25.89 -81.83
C GLY A 44 24.64 26.96 -81.73
N SER A 45 24.74 27.88 -82.69
CA SER A 45 25.79 28.94 -82.80
C SER A 45 25.37 30.05 -83.83
N SER A 46 26.09 31.14 -84.17
CA SER A 46 27.48 31.62 -83.88
C SER A 46 27.63 33.17 -84.04
N SER A 47 28.82 33.69 -83.65
CA SER A 47 29.71 34.74 -84.23
C SER A 47 29.24 35.80 -85.27
N PRO A 48 30.02 36.88 -85.55
CA PRO A 48 30.70 37.86 -84.67
C PRO A 48 30.68 39.34 -85.18
N ARG A 49 31.19 40.34 -84.42
CA ARG A 49 31.68 41.65 -84.96
C ARG A 49 32.73 42.38 -84.07
N PRO A 50 33.51 43.38 -84.58
CA PRO A 50 34.80 43.83 -83.99
C PRO A 50 34.80 45.29 -83.41
N PRO A 51 35.92 45.79 -82.82
CA PRO A 51 35.97 46.99 -81.94
C PRO A 51 36.45 48.29 -82.63
N PRO A 52 36.62 49.40 -81.86
CA PRO A 52 37.99 49.87 -81.54
C PRO A 52 38.21 50.31 -80.07
N SER A 53 39.44 50.75 -79.76
CA SER A 53 40.02 51.09 -78.44
C SER A 53 40.51 52.58 -78.40
N PRO A 54 41.28 53.12 -77.41
CA PRO A 54 41.82 52.55 -76.15
C PRO A 54 41.81 53.43 -74.85
N SER A 55 42.15 52.79 -73.71
CA SER A 55 42.82 53.36 -72.51
C SER A 55 42.06 54.36 -71.59
N PRO A 56 42.51 54.57 -70.32
CA PRO A 56 43.69 54.00 -69.62
C PRO A 56 43.37 53.08 -68.42
N VAL A 57 44.44 52.57 -67.79
CA VAL A 57 44.45 51.51 -66.74
C VAL A 57 44.34 52.08 -65.31
N VAL A 58 43.55 51.43 -64.44
CA VAL A 58 43.69 51.50 -62.97
C VAL A 58 43.55 50.08 -62.38
N GLY A 59 44.34 49.79 -61.33
CA GLY A 59 44.70 48.45 -60.86
C GLY A 59 43.57 47.46 -60.50
N GLN A 60 43.87 46.19 -60.75
CA GLN A 60 43.16 45.05 -60.16
C GLN A 60 43.48 44.94 -58.66
N ALA A 61 42.45 44.77 -57.83
CA ALA A 61 42.62 44.33 -56.44
C ALA A 61 42.51 42.80 -56.37
N THR A 62 43.52 42.14 -55.83
CA THR A 62 43.50 40.69 -55.59
C THR A 62 42.55 40.33 -54.45
N PRO A 63 41.81 39.21 -54.51
CA PRO A 63 41.06 38.71 -53.37
C PRO A 63 42.01 38.40 -52.21
N SER A 64 41.63 38.78 -50.98
CA SER A 64 42.43 38.52 -49.80
C SER A 64 42.52 37.02 -49.49
N PRO A 65 43.66 36.50 -49.01
CA PRO A 65 43.75 35.12 -48.55
C PRO A 65 42.83 34.89 -47.33
N PRO A 66 42.38 33.65 -47.08
CA PRO A 66 41.72 33.32 -45.83
C PRO A 66 42.64 33.60 -44.64
N PRO A 67 42.10 33.98 -43.46
CA PRO A 67 42.92 34.22 -42.28
C PRO A 67 43.68 32.94 -41.90
N ALA A 68 44.99 33.08 -41.69
CA ALA A 68 45.84 31.97 -41.28
C ALA A 68 45.36 31.38 -39.94
N GLU A 69 45.43 30.06 -39.80
CA GLU A 69 45.12 29.40 -38.54
C GLU A 69 46.03 29.93 -37.42
N PRO A 70 45.49 30.33 -36.25
CA PRO A 70 46.30 30.88 -35.18
C PRO A 70 47.23 29.79 -34.64
N GLY A 71 48.53 30.09 -34.55
CA GLY A 71 49.52 29.17 -34.00
C GLY A 71 49.19 28.75 -32.57
N GLN A 72 49.60 27.54 -32.16
CA GLN A 72 49.24 26.96 -30.86
C GLN A 72 49.56 27.88 -29.66
N GLU A 73 50.64 28.65 -29.73
CA GLU A 73 51.00 29.63 -28.67
C GLU A 73 49.95 30.74 -28.52
N ASP A 74 49.40 31.26 -29.61
CA ASP A 74 48.34 32.27 -29.60
C ASP A 74 47.02 31.68 -29.08
N ILE A 75 46.71 30.43 -29.43
CA ILE A 75 45.56 29.69 -28.84
C ILE A 75 45.72 29.55 -27.31
N LEU A 76 46.92 29.21 -26.83
CA LEU A 76 47.20 29.08 -25.39
C LEU A 76 47.11 30.43 -24.66
N VAL A 77 47.66 31.50 -25.22
CA VAL A 77 47.56 32.87 -24.65
C VAL A 77 46.11 33.36 -24.63
N ARG A 78 45.31 33.03 -25.65
CA ARG A 78 43.86 33.30 -25.67
C ARG A 78 43.12 32.51 -24.59
N ALA A 79 43.44 31.22 -24.40
CA ALA A 79 42.84 30.37 -23.37
C ALA A 79 43.12 30.90 -21.95
N GLU A 80 44.35 31.31 -21.66
CA GLU A 80 44.73 31.95 -20.38
C GLU A 80 43.97 33.25 -20.13
N LYS A 81 43.83 34.10 -21.16
CA LYS A 81 43.06 35.35 -21.08
C LYS A 81 41.56 35.10 -20.86
N VAL A 82 41.03 33.99 -21.38
CA VAL A 82 39.65 33.54 -21.13
C VAL A 82 39.51 32.97 -19.71
N LYS A 83 40.48 32.22 -19.18
CA LYS A 83 40.52 31.77 -17.78
C LYS A 83 40.46 32.95 -16.81
N GLU A 84 41.28 34.01 -16.98
CA GLU A 84 41.25 35.12 -16.01
C GLU A 84 39.93 35.92 -16.08
N ARG A 85 39.29 36.02 -17.26
CA ARG A 85 37.91 36.52 -17.34
C ARG A 85 36.94 35.64 -16.53
N GLY A 86 37.10 34.33 -16.60
CA GLY A 86 36.37 33.38 -15.75
C GLY A 86 36.65 33.57 -14.25
N ASN A 87 37.91 33.80 -13.88
CA ASN A 87 38.32 34.09 -12.50
C ASN A 87 37.68 35.40 -11.99
N VAL A 88 37.60 36.44 -12.82
CA VAL A 88 36.89 37.70 -12.49
C VAL A 88 35.39 37.46 -12.33
N ALA A 89 34.76 36.71 -13.23
CA ALA A 89 33.33 36.35 -13.11
C ALA A 89 33.06 35.53 -11.83
N PHE A 90 33.92 34.57 -11.50
CA PHE A 90 33.83 33.77 -10.27
C PHE A 90 34.00 34.63 -9.01
N LYS A 91 34.99 35.54 -8.98
CA LYS A 91 35.18 36.53 -7.88
C LYS A 91 33.95 37.43 -7.71
N ALA A 92 33.25 37.75 -8.80
CA ALA A 92 32.00 38.52 -8.81
C ALA A 92 30.73 37.68 -8.55
N ALA A 93 30.87 36.42 -8.08
CA ALA A 93 29.79 35.46 -7.86
C ALA A 93 28.92 35.12 -9.08
N LYS A 94 29.35 35.49 -10.30
CA LYS A 94 28.69 35.16 -11.57
C LYS A 94 29.09 33.77 -12.04
N TYR A 95 28.69 32.76 -11.28
CA TYR A 95 29.14 31.38 -11.48
C TYR A 95 28.69 30.77 -12.83
N ALA A 96 27.57 31.22 -13.41
CA ALA A 96 27.12 30.80 -14.73
C ALA A 96 28.05 31.33 -15.84
N ASP A 97 28.28 32.65 -15.88
CA ASP A 97 29.23 33.31 -16.76
C ASP A 97 30.64 32.68 -16.64
N ALA A 98 31.05 32.35 -15.42
CA ALA A 98 32.32 31.68 -15.14
C ALA A 98 32.38 30.26 -15.75
N VAL A 99 31.32 29.44 -15.62
CA VAL A 99 31.23 28.12 -16.26
C VAL A 99 31.37 28.22 -17.78
N GLU A 100 30.72 29.20 -18.42
CA GLU A 100 30.88 29.43 -19.86
C GLU A 100 32.32 29.79 -20.24
N LEU A 101 32.93 30.71 -19.49
CA LEU A 101 34.29 31.17 -19.76
C LEU A 101 35.31 30.04 -19.56
N TYR A 102 35.23 29.25 -18.48
CA TYR A 102 36.10 28.10 -18.31
C TYR A 102 35.84 27.01 -19.36
N THR A 103 34.60 26.82 -19.83
CA THR A 103 34.30 25.88 -20.92
C THR A 103 35.00 26.31 -22.22
N LYS A 104 34.94 27.60 -22.56
CA LYS A 104 35.66 28.17 -23.71
C LYS A 104 37.19 28.07 -23.57
N ALA A 105 37.74 28.08 -22.35
CA ALA A 105 39.16 27.81 -22.11
C ALA A 105 39.53 26.32 -22.30
N ILE A 106 38.67 25.39 -21.84
CA ILE A 106 38.83 23.93 -22.03
C ILE A 106 38.73 23.55 -23.51
N GLU A 107 37.84 24.19 -24.28
CA GLU A 107 37.74 24.02 -25.74
C GLU A 107 39.03 24.44 -26.47
N MET A 108 39.76 25.44 -25.96
CA MET A 108 41.02 25.92 -26.54
C MET A 108 42.24 25.09 -26.10
N ASN A 109 42.26 24.56 -24.87
CA ASN A 109 43.26 23.60 -24.40
C ASN A 109 42.63 22.62 -23.37
N PRO A 110 42.27 21.40 -23.79
CA PRO A 110 41.66 20.39 -22.92
C PRO A 110 42.59 19.77 -21.88
N LEU A 111 43.91 19.93 -22.00
CA LEU A 111 44.90 19.26 -21.16
C LEU A 111 45.24 20.01 -19.86
N GLU A 112 44.76 21.25 -19.70
CA GLU A 112 45.09 22.12 -18.58
C GLU A 112 44.14 21.93 -17.37
N PRO A 113 44.61 21.35 -16.24
CA PRO A 113 43.74 20.99 -15.12
C PRO A 113 43.17 22.18 -14.34
N SER A 114 43.78 23.37 -14.40
CA SER A 114 43.28 24.55 -13.69
C SER A 114 41.95 25.06 -14.26
N TYR A 115 41.69 24.88 -15.57
CA TYR A 115 40.40 25.25 -16.16
C TYR A 115 39.29 24.32 -15.64
N LEU A 116 39.51 23.01 -15.70
CA LEU A 116 38.58 21.98 -15.20
C LEU A 116 38.28 22.18 -13.72
N THR A 117 39.30 22.34 -12.88
CA THR A 117 39.08 22.52 -11.44
C THR A 117 38.37 23.82 -11.08
N ASN A 118 38.52 24.89 -11.86
CA ASN A 118 37.81 26.15 -11.63
C ASN A 118 36.39 26.14 -12.21
N ARG A 119 36.13 25.41 -13.30
CA ARG A 119 34.77 25.08 -13.75
C ARG A 119 34.04 24.23 -12.71
N ALA A 120 34.69 23.20 -12.16
CA ALA A 120 34.17 22.41 -11.05
C ALA A 120 33.81 23.28 -9.83
N ALA A 121 34.69 24.21 -9.43
CA ALA A 121 34.40 25.13 -8.32
C ALA A 121 33.17 26.03 -8.58
N SER A 122 32.97 26.42 -9.84
CA SER A 122 31.80 27.20 -10.28
C SER A 122 30.52 26.34 -10.25
N TYR A 123 30.60 25.09 -10.69
CA TYR A 123 29.51 24.11 -10.55
C TYR A 123 29.17 23.81 -9.08
N MET A 124 30.17 23.67 -8.19
CA MET A 124 29.96 23.49 -6.74
C MET A 124 29.21 24.69 -6.14
N ALA A 125 29.57 25.92 -6.51
CA ALA A 125 28.87 27.12 -6.06
C ALA A 125 27.41 27.19 -6.57
N LEU A 126 27.14 26.62 -7.74
CA LEU A 126 25.79 26.40 -8.30
C LEU A 126 25.08 25.13 -7.78
N LYS A 127 25.68 24.39 -6.83
CA LYS A 127 25.22 23.08 -6.33
C LYS A 127 25.11 21.96 -7.39
N ARG A 128 25.72 22.14 -8.57
CA ARG A 128 25.70 21.18 -9.69
C ARG A 128 26.77 20.09 -9.50
N PHE A 129 26.70 19.37 -8.38
CA PHE A 129 27.80 18.53 -7.87
C PHE A 129 28.19 17.36 -8.77
N ARG A 130 27.29 16.82 -9.61
CA ARG A 130 27.64 15.74 -10.56
C ARG A 130 28.60 16.22 -11.65
N GLN A 131 28.35 17.39 -12.24
CA GLN A 131 29.23 17.98 -13.23
C GLN A 131 30.55 18.47 -12.62
N ALA A 132 30.50 18.95 -11.36
CA ALA A 132 31.71 19.23 -10.60
C ALA A 132 32.53 17.97 -10.28
N LEU A 133 31.88 16.81 -10.08
CA LEU A 133 32.53 15.52 -9.88
C LEU A 133 33.24 15.06 -11.17
N GLU A 134 32.57 15.15 -12.32
CA GLU A 134 33.13 14.84 -13.65
C GLU A 134 34.38 15.70 -13.94
N ASP A 135 34.28 17.03 -13.81
CA ASP A 135 35.42 17.95 -14.00
C ASP A 135 36.57 17.65 -13.02
N CYS A 136 36.27 17.32 -11.76
CA CYS A 136 37.29 16.96 -10.77
C CYS A 136 37.94 15.60 -11.04
N GLN A 137 37.21 14.63 -11.59
CA GLN A 137 37.76 13.32 -11.99
C GLN A 137 38.70 13.48 -13.20
N MET A 138 38.30 14.28 -14.20
CA MET A 138 39.14 14.57 -15.36
C MET A 138 40.40 15.36 -14.99
N ALA A 139 40.29 16.36 -14.11
CA ALA A 139 41.46 17.07 -13.59
C ALA A 139 42.39 16.15 -12.79
N ALA A 140 41.85 15.20 -12.01
CA ALA A 140 42.64 14.26 -11.24
C ALA A 140 43.35 13.20 -12.10
N SER A 141 42.78 12.80 -13.26
CA SER A 141 43.47 11.88 -14.18
C SER A 141 44.61 12.56 -14.94
N LEU A 142 44.41 13.81 -15.39
CA LEU A 142 45.48 14.65 -15.96
C LEU A 142 46.61 14.93 -14.94
N GLN A 143 46.28 14.99 -13.65
CA GLN A 143 47.24 15.17 -12.55
C GLN A 143 47.72 13.86 -11.91
N SER A 144 47.60 12.72 -12.61
CA SER A 144 48.00 11.41 -12.07
C SER A 144 49.51 11.31 -11.76
N GLU A 145 50.36 11.94 -12.57
CA GLU A 145 51.82 12.02 -12.33
C GLU A 145 52.20 13.02 -11.22
N SER A 146 51.40 14.07 -11.03
CA SER A 146 51.64 15.14 -10.05
C SER A 146 50.36 15.51 -9.27
N PRO A 147 49.90 14.66 -8.34
CA PRO A 147 48.56 14.80 -7.73
C PRO A 147 48.38 16.08 -6.91
N SER A 148 47.46 16.95 -7.32
CA SER A 148 47.18 18.18 -6.59
C SER A 148 46.19 17.95 -5.44
N ALA A 149 46.64 18.19 -4.21
CA ALA A 149 45.79 18.12 -3.01
C ALA A 149 44.53 19.02 -3.12
N LYS A 150 44.64 20.18 -3.79
CA LYS A 150 43.50 21.09 -4.06
C LYS A 150 42.45 20.46 -4.98
N THR A 151 42.87 19.73 -6.01
CA THR A 151 41.98 18.99 -6.92
C THR A 151 41.31 17.83 -6.20
N LEU A 152 42.10 17.03 -5.49
CA LEU A 152 41.63 15.87 -4.74
C LEU A 152 40.67 16.27 -3.59
N LEU A 153 40.88 17.41 -2.94
CA LEU A 153 39.98 17.93 -1.91
C LEU A 153 38.63 18.43 -2.50
N ARG A 154 38.65 19.05 -3.69
CA ARG A 154 37.42 19.37 -4.44
C ARG A 154 36.69 18.09 -4.86
N LEU A 155 37.42 17.11 -5.42
CA LEU A 155 36.91 15.79 -5.79
C LEU A 155 36.22 15.09 -4.60
N ALA A 156 36.89 15.01 -3.46
CA ALA A 156 36.35 14.42 -2.23
C ALA A 156 35.06 15.10 -1.75
N ARG A 157 34.96 16.43 -1.87
CA ARG A 157 33.74 17.16 -1.50
C ARG A 157 32.61 16.93 -2.49
N CYS A 158 32.90 16.82 -3.79
CA CYS A 158 31.90 16.43 -4.79
C CYS A 158 31.42 14.97 -4.57
N GLN A 159 32.33 14.04 -4.25
CA GLN A 159 31.99 12.66 -3.91
C GLN A 159 31.08 12.59 -2.66
N LEU A 160 31.40 13.36 -1.59
CA LEU A 160 30.51 13.51 -0.43
C LEU A 160 29.12 14.03 -0.84
N ALA A 161 29.06 15.14 -1.59
CA ALA A 161 27.79 15.76 -1.99
C ALA A 161 26.94 14.94 -2.97
N VAL A 162 27.51 13.89 -3.57
CA VAL A 162 26.80 12.90 -4.42
C VAL A 162 26.51 11.59 -3.64
N GLY A 163 26.87 11.52 -2.35
CA GLY A 163 26.61 10.36 -1.48
C GLY A 163 27.67 9.25 -1.52
N SER A 164 28.73 9.41 -2.31
CA SER A 164 29.79 8.41 -2.52
C SER A 164 30.84 8.43 -1.39
N SER A 165 30.45 7.98 -0.19
CA SER A 165 31.29 8.00 1.02
C SER A 165 32.62 7.27 0.89
N THR A 166 32.61 6.00 0.47
CA THR A 166 33.84 5.18 0.43
C THR A 166 34.87 5.67 -0.61
N PRO A 167 34.47 6.10 -1.83
CA PRO A 167 35.36 6.85 -2.73
C PRO A 167 35.92 8.14 -2.10
N ALA A 168 35.09 8.93 -1.43
CA ALA A 168 35.54 10.15 -0.75
C ALA A 168 36.59 9.85 0.34
N LEU A 169 36.40 8.82 1.17
CA LEU A 169 37.42 8.42 2.16
C LEU A 169 38.73 7.98 1.50
N SER A 170 38.68 7.31 0.34
CA SER A 170 39.87 6.94 -0.42
C SER A 170 40.61 8.18 -0.93
N THR A 171 39.91 9.10 -1.58
CA THR A 171 40.48 10.36 -2.07
C THR A 171 41.04 11.23 -0.94
N ILE A 172 40.37 11.28 0.22
CA ILE A 172 40.84 12.03 1.40
C ILE A 172 42.09 11.39 2.03
N ARG A 173 42.22 10.06 2.02
CA ARG A 173 43.47 9.38 2.42
C ARG A 173 44.62 9.83 1.52
N THR A 174 44.43 9.89 0.20
CA THR A 174 45.46 10.43 -0.72
C THR A 174 45.82 11.88 -0.40
N VAL A 175 44.84 12.75 -0.12
CA VAL A 175 45.12 14.14 0.31
C VAL A 175 45.95 14.17 1.61
N LEU A 176 45.62 13.34 2.59
CA LEU A 176 46.34 13.28 3.87
C LEU A 176 47.73 12.63 3.77
N THR A 177 47.99 11.81 2.75
CA THR A 177 49.36 11.34 2.43
C THR A 177 50.22 12.47 1.88
N LEU A 178 49.65 13.35 1.05
CA LEU A 178 50.34 14.52 0.48
C LEU A 178 50.51 15.66 1.51
N GLU A 179 49.46 15.93 2.29
CA GLU A 179 49.39 17.03 3.24
C GLU A 179 48.85 16.54 4.62
N PRO A 180 49.66 15.87 5.46
CA PRO A 180 49.20 15.24 6.71
C PRO A 180 48.56 16.17 7.75
N LYS A 181 48.74 17.49 7.60
CA LYS A 181 48.20 18.53 8.48
C LYS A 181 47.09 19.37 7.83
N ASN A 182 46.56 18.97 6.67
CA ASN A 182 45.48 19.72 6.00
C ASN A 182 44.18 19.65 6.83
N ALA A 183 43.86 20.76 7.51
CA ALA A 183 42.69 20.87 8.38
C ALA A 183 41.35 20.69 7.63
N GLN A 184 41.27 21.10 6.35
CA GLN A 184 40.06 20.92 5.54
C GLN A 184 39.85 19.44 5.18
N ALA A 185 40.94 18.71 4.88
CA ALA A 185 40.89 17.27 4.62
C ALA A 185 40.50 16.48 5.87
N LEU A 186 40.99 16.86 7.05
CA LEU A 186 40.59 16.26 8.33
C LEU A 186 39.10 16.51 8.65
N GLN A 187 38.62 17.76 8.55
CA GLN A 187 37.21 18.08 8.74
C GLN A 187 36.29 17.36 7.75
N LEU A 188 36.73 17.22 6.49
CA LEU A 188 35.97 16.49 5.47
C LEU A 188 35.95 14.98 5.73
N ARG A 189 37.08 14.38 6.16
CA ARG A 189 37.15 12.96 6.59
C ARG A 189 36.09 12.67 7.65
N ASP A 190 36.01 13.52 8.67
CA ASP A 190 35.15 13.26 9.82
C ASP A 190 33.66 13.39 9.45
N LYS A 191 33.30 14.34 8.57
CA LYS A 191 31.96 14.40 7.94
C LYS A 191 31.63 13.15 7.14
N VAL A 192 32.54 12.70 6.27
CA VAL A 192 32.32 11.52 5.43
C VAL A 192 32.20 10.25 6.29
N GLN A 193 32.98 10.12 7.35
CA GLN A 193 32.93 8.96 8.24
C GLN A 193 31.61 8.89 9.03
N VAL A 194 31.06 10.05 9.45
CA VAL A 194 29.71 10.13 10.04
C VAL A 194 28.65 9.67 9.03
N LEU A 195 28.74 10.11 7.77
CA LEU A 195 27.82 9.64 6.72
C LEU A 195 27.96 8.12 6.47
N GLU A 196 29.18 7.60 6.32
CA GLU A 196 29.42 6.16 6.10
C GLU A 196 28.87 5.31 7.27
N ASN A 197 29.02 5.79 8.51
CA ASN A 197 28.43 5.16 9.69
C ASN A 197 26.89 5.16 9.64
N HIS A 198 26.25 6.24 9.16
CA HIS A 198 24.79 6.28 8.98
C HIS A 198 24.31 5.35 7.86
N VAL A 199 25.00 5.31 6.71
CA VAL A 199 24.68 4.38 5.61
C VAL A 199 24.79 2.93 6.08
N ARG A 200 25.90 2.56 6.74
CA ARG A 200 26.09 1.22 7.29
C ARG A 200 25.06 0.88 8.37
N THR A 201 24.62 1.86 9.17
CA THR A 201 23.53 1.67 10.15
C THR A 201 22.20 1.41 9.44
N PHE A 202 21.89 2.11 8.35
CA PHE A 202 20.71 1.86 7.53
C PHE A 202 20.72 0.43 6.96
N GLU A 203 21.82 0.00 6.35
CA GLU A 203 21.95 -1.32 5.75
C GLU A 203 21.78 -2.45 6.78
N LEU A 204 22.45 -2.35 7.93
CA LEU A 204 22.32 -3.32 9.02
C LEU A 204 20.92 -3.34 9.62
N ALA A 205 20.28 -2.17 9.80
CA ALA A 205 18.91 -2.09 10.28
C ALA A 205 17.91 -2.69 9.26
N LYS A 206 18.10 -2.45 7.95
CA LYS A 206 17.32 -3.07 6.87
C LYS A 206 17.47 -4.59 6.87
N GLN A 207 18.69 -5.11 7.00
CA GLN A 207 18.96 -6.56 7.07
C GLN A 207 18.31 -7.23 8.30
N ARG A 208 18.23 -6.51 9.44
CA ARG A 208 17.61 -6.99 10.68
C ARG A 208 16.10 -6.70 10.79
N LYS A 209 15.51 -6.03 9.79
CA LYS A 209 14.12 -5.55 9.81
C LYS A 209 13.81 -4.56 10.94
N GLU A 210 14.83 -3.85 11.44
CA GLU A 210 14.72 -2.80 12.45
C GLU A 210 14.21 -1.49 11.80
N TRP A 211 13.02 -1.51 11.19
CA TRP A 211 12.50 -0.44 10.32
C TRP A 211 12.48 0.96 10.97
N GLY A 212 12.29 1.03 12.29
CA GLY A 212 12.38 2.28 13.05
C GLY A 212 13.78 2.88 13.07
N LEU A 213 14.81 2.05 13.26
CA LEU A 213 16.22 2.46 13.22
C LEU A 213 16.66 2.77 11.78
N ALA A 214 16.22 1.96 10.81
CA ALA A 214 16.48 2.20 9.39
C ALA A 214 15.97 3.60 8.97
N ARG A 215 14.75 3.99 9.37
CA ARG A 215 14.24 5.34 9.10
C ARG A 215 15.14 6.44 9.67
N LEU A 216 15.51 6.33 10.94
CA LEU A 216 16.36 7.34 11.60
C LEU A 216 17.76 7.43 10.96
N ALA A 217 18.32 6.30 10.51
CA ALA A 217 19.59 6.28 9.79
C ALA A 217 19.48 6.91 8.40
N LEU A 218 18.41 6.63 7.66
CA LEU A 218 18.16 7.22 6.33
C LEU A 218 17.92 8.73 6.43
N ASP A 219 17.09 9.18 7.38
CA ASP A 219 16.85 10.60 7.64
C ASP A 219 18.18 11.35 7.96
N LYS A 220 19.11 10.69 8.66
CA LYS A 220 20.45 11.25 8.93
C LYS A 220 21.36 11.27 7.71
N CYS A 221 21.29 10.27 6.82
CA CYS A 221 21.99 10.30 5.54
C CYS A 221 21.49 11.46 4.66
N LEU A 222 20.16 11.64 4.56
CA LEU A 222 19.54 12.73 3.82
C LEU A 222 19.96 14.09 4.38
N GLN A 223 19.85 14.29 5.70
CA GLN A 223 20.27 15.53 6.38
C GLN A 223 21.75 15.88 6.12
N ALA A 224 22.64 14.89 6.05
CA ALA A 224 24.07 15.12 5.78
C ALA A 224 24.34 15.61 4.35
N ILE A 225 23.62 15.08 3.35
CA ILE A 225 23.74 15.51 1.95
C ILE A 225 23.09 16.87 1.71
N GLU A 226 21.88 17.08 2.24
CA GLU A 226 21.19 18.38 2.18
C GLU A 226 22.02 19.49 2.84
N GLY A 227 22.76 19.18 3.90
CA GLY A 227 23.67 20.11 4.59
C GLY A 227 24.90 20.56 3.77
N GLU A 228 25.40 19.75 2.83
CA GLU A 228 26.38 20.18 1.83
C GLU A 228 25.71 20.78 0.58
N GLY A 229 24.37 20.77 0.51
CA GLY A 229 23.58 21.20 -0.64
C GLY A 229 23.59 20.21 -1.80
N GLY A 230 23.92 18.94 -1.54
CA GLY A 230 24.12 17.90 -2.54
C GLY A 230 22.84 17.28 -3.11
N ASP A 231 22.99 16.56 -4.22
CA ASP A 231 21.92 15.75 -4.80
C ASP A 231 21.77 14.43 -4.05
N ILE A 232 20.63 14.20 -3.41
CA ILE A 232 20.30 12.88 -2.83
C ILE A 232 20.48 11.78 -3.91
N PRO A 233 21.09 10.62 -3.60
CA PRO A 233 21.24 9.50 -4.52
C PRO A 233 19.90 8.89 -5.00
N PRO A 234 19.83 8.30 -6.22
CA PRO A 234 18.65 7.55 -6.65
C PRO A 234 18.32 6.39 -5.72
N GLU A 235 19.34 5.61 -5.33
CA GLU A 235 19.24 4.44 -4.45
C GLU A 235 18.58 4.78 -3.11
N TRP A 236 18.94 5.91 -2.49
CA TRP A 236 18.37 6.31 -1.20
C TRP A 236 16.90 6.73 -1.30
N ARG A 237 16.43 7.14 -2.48
CA ARG A 237 14.98 7.32 -2.74
C ARG A 237 14.28 5.98 -2.89
N PHE A 238 14.91 4.99 -3.52
CA PHE A 238 14.39 3.62 -3.57
C PHE A 238 14.31 3.01 -2.16
N TRP A 239 15.36 3.18 -1.35
CA TRP A 239 15.38 2.81 0.06
C TRP A 239 14.22 3.44 0.85
N ARG A 240 13.88 4.71 0.58
CA ARG A 240 12.72 5.37 1.20
C ARG A 240 11.38 4.74 0.79
N VAL A 241 11.24 4.28 -0.46
CA VAL A 241 10.03 3.55 -0.91
C VAL A 241 9.94 2.18 -0.25
N GLU A 242 11.01 1.39 -0.27
CA GLU A 242 11.08 0.07 0.37
C GLU A 242 10.78 0.16 1.89
N LEU A 243 11.33 1.17 2.55
CA LEU A 243 11.15 1.41 3.98
C LEU A 243 9.70 1.75 4.34
N GLU A 244 9.06 2.68 3.63
CA GLU A 244 7.67 3.04 3.91
C GLU A 244 6.69 1.92 3.53
N LEU A 245 7.02 1.10 2.52
CA LEU A 245 6.33 -0.17 2.24
C LEU A 245 6.46 -1.15 3.42
N SER A 246 7.68 -1.40 3.90
CA SER A 246 7.95 -2.33 5.02
C SER A 246 7.24 -1.90 6.30
N ARG A 247 7.10 -0.58 6.52
CA ARG A 247 6.37 0.02 7.64
C ARG A 247 4.84 0.05 7.45
N GLY A 248 4.31 -0.38 6.30
CA GLY A 248 2.88 -0.33 5.97
C GLY A 248 2.32 1.09 5.79
N ASN A 249 3.18 2.09 5.54
CA ASN A 249 2.79 3.49 5.41
C ASN A 249 2.45 3.83 3.94
N TRP A 250 1.30 3.34 3.48
CA TRP A 250 0.88 3.35 2.08
C TRP A 250 0.90 4.72 1.41
N GLU A 251 0.58 5.79 2.15
CA GLU A 251 0.56 7.14 1.57
C GLU A 251 1.98 7.70 1.39
N ALA A 252 2.86 7.53 2.39
CA ALA A 252 4.26 7.92 2.25
C ALA A 252 5.00 7.08 1.19
N ALA A 253 4.67 5.80 1.06
CA ALA A 253 5.18 4.94 -0.01
C ALA A 253 4.70 5.41 -1.40
N ASN A 254 3.44 5.84 -1.54
CA ASN A 254 2.91 6.42 -2.78
C ASN A 254 3.60 7.74 -3.14
N MET A 255 3.77 8.64 -2.17
CA MET A 255 4.50 9.91 -2.36
C MET A 255 5.96 9.67 -2.75
N ALA A 256 6.70 8.85 -1.99
CA ALA A 256 8.11 8.56 -2.26
C ALA A 256 8.33 7.91 -3.63
N ALA A 257 7.43 7.03 -4.07
CA ALA A 257 7.52 6.39 -5.39
C ALA A 257 7.18 7.36 -6.54
N ASN A 258 6.24 8.29 -6.34
CA ASN A 258 6.00 9.39 -7.28
C ASN A 258 7.21 10.34 -7.36
N ASP A 259 7.84 10.67 -6.23
CA ASP A 259 9.03 11.53 -6.18
C ASP A 259 10.24 10.89 -6.87
N ALA A 260 10.48 9.60 -6.60
CA ALA A 260 11.55 8.83 -7.24
C ALA A 260 11.37 8.78 -8.77
N LEU A 261 10.14 8.56 -9.25
CA LEU A 261 9.82 8.53 -10.67
C LEU A 261 9.84 9.93 -11.32
N ARG A 262 9.41 10.99 -10.63
CA ARG A 262 9.51 12.38 -11.14
C ARG A 262 10.96 12.79 -11.42
N LEU A 263 11.88 12.34 -10.57
CA LEU A 263 13.30 12.67 -10.68
C LEU A 263 14.08 11.73 -11.62
N ASN A 264 13.63 10.47 -11.79
CA ASN A 264 14.22 9.52 -12.74
C ASN A 264 13.13 8.84 -13.60
N PRO A 265 12.48 9.55 -14.56
CA PRO A 265 11.34 9.00 -15.32
C PRO A 265 11.66 7.74 -16.13
N ASN A 266 12.92 7.60 -16.56
CA ASN A 266 13.41 6.52 -17.41
C ASN A 266 14.17 5.42 -16.63
N SER A 267 14.03 5.35 -15.29
CA SER A 267 14.60 4.25 -14.50
C SER A 267 13.64 3.04 -14.48
N PRO A 268 14.09 1.83 -14.90
CA PRO A 268 13.30 0.61 -14.75
C PRO A 268 12.94 0.34 -13.28
N ASP A 269 13.85 0.58 -12.35
CA ASP A 269 13.66 0.40 -10.90
C ASP A 269 12.59 1.34 -10.34
N ALA A 270 12.63 2.62 -10.71
CA ALA A 270 11.62 3.61 -10.28
C ALA A 270 10.22 3.22 -10.78
N LEU A 271 10.12 2.73 -12.02
CA LEU A 271 8.87 2.24 -12.60
C LEU A 271 8.41 0.91 -11.95
N ALA A 272 9.32 0.00 -11.65
CA ALA A 272 9.05 -1.27 -10.97
C ALA A 272 8.55 -1.04 -9.53
N LEU A 273 9.24 -0.18 -8.76
CA LEU A 273 8.84 0.23 -7.41
C LEU A 273 7.51 0.98 -7.41
N ARG A 274 7.27 1.89 -8.38
CA ARG A 274 5.96 2.54 -8.52
C ARG A 274 4.86 1.52 -8.80
N GLY A 275 5.13 0.54 -9.66
CA GLY A 275 4.26 -0.60 -9.91
C GLY A 275 3.98 -1.44 -8.67
N LEU A 276 5.00 -1.68 -7.83
CA LEU A 276 4.88 -2.47 -6.59
C LEU A 276 3.96 -1.78 -5.57
N VAL A 277 4.18 -0.48 -5.33
CA VAL A 277 3.30 0.31 -4.44
C VAL A 277 1.86 0.31 -4.94
N LEU A 278 1.65 0.46 -6.26
CA LEU A 278 0.31 0.42 -6.87
C LEU A 278 -0.35 -0.96 -6.75
N PHE A 279 0.41 -2.05 -6.92
CA PHE A 279 -0.07 -3.43 -6.74
C PHE A 279 -0.53 -3.66 -5.29
N LEU A 280 0.30 -3.30 -4.30
CA LEU A 280 -0.01 -3.45 -2.88
C LEU A 280 -1.18 -2.54 -2.43
N SER A 281 -1.33 -1.37 -3.08
CA SER A 281 -2.50 -0.47 -2.96
C SER A 281 -3.73 -0.94 -3.76
N GLY A 282 -3.74 -2.16 -4.30
CA GLY A 282 -4.87 -2.74 -5.04
C GLY A 282 -5.12 -2.22 -6.45
N ARG A 283 -4.33 -1.27 -6.95
CA ARG A 283 -4.50 -0.58 -8.25
C ARG A 283 -3.89 -1.37 -9.42
N LEU A 284 -4.32 -2.62 -9.59
CA LEU A 284 -3.73 -3.60 -10.52
C LEU A 284 -3.51 -3.07 -11.96
N PRO A 285 -4.45 -2.36 -12.63
CA PRO A 285 -4.22 -1.90 -14.00
C PRO A 285 -3.11 -0.84 -14.10
N GLN A 286 -3.05 0.08 -13.13
CA GLN A 286 -2.01 1.10 -13.06
C GLN A 286 -0.65 0.46 -12.74
N ALA A 287 -0.61 -0.54 -11.85
CA ALA A 287 0.58 -1.35 -11.61
C ALA A 287 1.07 -2.03 -12.90
N LEU A 288 0.18 -2.71 -13.63
CA LEU A 288 0.51 -3.41 -14.87
C LEU A 288 1.05 -2.45 -15.96
N GLN A 289 0.53 -1.22 -16.02
CA GLN A 289 1.03 -0.17 -16.91
C GLN A 289 2.48 0.21 -16.57
N HIS A 290 2.77 0.62 -15.33
CA HIS A 290 4.13 1.02 -14.92
C HIS A 290 5.15 -0.11 -15.09
N VAL A 291 4.80 -1.34 -14.71
CA VAL A 291 5.70 -2.49 -14.83
C VAL A 291 5.91 -2.91 -16.30
N THR A 292 4.91 -2.73 -17.17
CA THR A 292 5.08 -2.94 -18.61
C THR A 292 5.91 -1.82 -19.26
N SER A 293 5.91 -0.60 -18.72
CA SER A 293 6.85 0.46 -19.13
C SER A 293 8.28 0.16 -18.68
N ALA A 294 8.49 -0.34 -17.45
CA ALA A 294 9.83 -0.77 -16.98
C ALA A 294 10.45 -1.80 -17.95
N LEU A 295 9.68 -2.84 -18.30
CA LEU A 295 10.11 -3.89 -19.24
C LEU A 295 10.19 -3.46 -20.71
N ARG A 296 9.81 -2.22 -21.03
CA ARG A 296 10.06 -1.61 -22.36
C ARG A 296 11.43 -0.93 -22.40
N LEU A 297 11.91 -0.43 -21.26
CA LEU A 297 13.22 0.19 -21.13
C LEU A 297 14.31 -0.88 -20.90
N ASP A 298 14.04 -1.86 -20.03
CA ASP A 298 14.88 -3.03 -19.81
C ASP A 298 14.04 -4.32 -19.82
N PRO A 299 13.98 -5.06 -20.94
CA PRO A 299 13.30 -6.35 -21.02
C PRO A 299 13.89 -7.43 -20.08
N GLY A 300 15.13 -7.27 -19.61
CA GLY A 300 15.81 -8.16 -18.69
C GLY A 300 15.53 -7.88 -17.21
N HIS A 301 14.76 -6.83 -16.88
CA HIS A 301 14.58 -6.36 -15.50
C HIS A 301 13.80 -7.36 -14.64
N GLU A 302 14.53 -8.24 -13.93
CA GLU A 302 13.97 -9.37 -13.18
C GLU A 302 12.88 -8.98 -12.15
N PRO A 303 13.01 -7.88 -11.36
CA PRO A 303 11.94 -7.45 -10.45
C PRO A 303 10.63 -7.14 -11.18
N ALA A 304 10.69 -6.44 -12.32
CA ALA A 304 9.50 -6.14 -13.11
C ALA A 304 8.94 -7.39 -13.81
N MET A 305 9.77 -8.33 -14.25
CA MET A 305 9.29 -9.61 -14.80
C MET A 305 8.50 -10.41 -13.76
N LYS A 306 9.07 -10.57 -12.55
CA LYS A 306 8.42 -11.23 -11.40
C LYS A 306 7.10 -10.54 -11.04
N LEU A 307 7.14 -9.21 -10.88
CA LEU A 307 5.96 -8.42 -10.51
C LEU A 307 4.88 -8.44 -11.60
N ARG A 308 5.22 -8.36 -12.89
CA ARG A 308 4.25 -8.43 -14.01
C ARG A 308 3.49 -9.76 -14.03
N LYS A 309 4.18 -10.86 -13.75
CA LYS A 309 3.54 -12.18 -13.58
C LYS A 309 2.60 -12.17 -12.37
N ARG A 310 3.08 -11.68 -11.21
CA ARG A 310 2.29 -11.63 -9.96
C ARG A 310 1.03 -10.76 -10.09
N VAL A 311 1.13 -9.59 -10.71
CA VAL A 311 0.01 -8.68 -11.02
C VAL A 311 -1.05 -9.40 -11.85
N LYS A 312 -0.65 -10.06 -12.95
CA LYS A 312 -1.58 -10.80 -13.83
C LYS A 312 -2.22 -12.01 -13.17
N ASP A 313 -1.45 -12.81 -12.43
CA ASP A 313 -1.98 -13.98 -11.72
C ASP A 313 -3.01 -13.55 -10.66
N VAL A 314 -2.71 -12.51 -9.88
CA VAL A 314 -3.62 -11.95 -8.86
C VAL A 314 -4.86 -11.30 -9.49
N GLU A 315 -4.72 -10.58 -10.60
CA GLU A 315 -5.86 -9.98 -11.33
C GLU A 315 -6.83 -11.05 -11.83
N ARG A 316 -6.32 -12.11 -12.47
CA ARG A 316 -7.09 -13.26 -12.94
C ARG A 316 -7.78 -13.99 -11.78
N LEU A 317 -7.02 -14.38 -10.74
CA LEU A 317 -7.56 -15.15 -9.62
C LEU A 317 -8.59 -14.38 -8.79
N LYS A 318 -8.40 -13.07 -8.64
CA LYS A 318 -9.39 -12.18 -8.02
C LYS A 318 -10.70 -12.20 -8.79
N GLU A 319 -10.69 -12.06 -10.12
CA GLU A 319 -11.96 -12.03 -10.87
C GLU A 319 -12.58 -13.43 -11.04
N GLU A 320 -11.79 -14.50 -11.17
CA GLU A 320 -12.31 -15.88 -11.09
C GLU A 320 -13.02 -16.12 -9.75
N GLY A 321 -12.44 -15.68 -8.63
CA GLY A 321 -13.06 -15.74 -7.30
C GLY A 321 -14.32 -14.86 -7.17
N ASN A 322 -14.30 -13.64 -7.73
CA ASN A 322 -15.46 -12.74 -7.77
C ASN A 322 -16.62 -13.35 -8.57
N VAL A 323 -16.35 -13.95 -9.73
CA VAL A 323 -17.36 -14.62 -10.58
C VAL A 323 -17.91 -15.85 -9.88
N ALA A 324 -17.07 -16.68 -9.27
CA ALA A 324 -17.52 -17.82 -8.47
C ALA A 324 -18.41 -17.39 -7.29
N PHE A 325 -18.06 -16.30 -6.58
CA PHE A 325 -18.86 -15.77 -5.48
C PHE A 325 -20.22 -15.20 -5.96
N LYS A 326 -20.24 -14.48 -7.09
CA LYS A 326 -21.47 -13.96 -7.74
C LYS A 326 -22.40 -15.11 -8.18
N THR A 327 -21.84 -16.20 -8.71
CA THR A 327 -22.56 -17.40 -9.15
C THR A 327 -22.84 -18.41 -8.03
N ASN A 328 -22.64 -18.00 -6.76
CA ASN A 328 -22.84 -18.80 -5.54
C ASN A 328 -22.03 -20.11 -5.47
N LYS A 329 -20.97 -20.25 -6.27
CA LYS A 329 -19.99 -21.35 -6.22
C LYS A 329 -18.98 -21.11 -5.09
N LEU A 330 -19.46 -21.13 -3.85
CA LEU A 330 -18.70 -20.66 -2.68
C LEU A 330 -17.38 -21.41 -2.43
N GLN A 331 -17.32 -22.71 -2.70
CA GLN A 331 -16.08 -23.49 -2.56
C GLN A 331 -15.03 -23.14 -3.64
N GLU A 332 -15.46 -22.91 -4.88
CA GLU A 332 -14.57 -22.40 -5.94
C GLU A 332 -14.06 -21.00 -5.59
N ALA A 333 -14.93 -20.12 -5.10
CA ALA A 333 -14.55 -18.77 -4.66
C ALA A 333 -13.53 -18.81 -3.51
N LEU A 334 -13.74 -19.68 -2.51
CA LEU A 334 -12.82 -19.87 -1.39
C LEU A 334 -11.43 -20.34 -1.84
N ALA A 335 -11.37 -21.30 -2.76
CA ALA A 335 -10.12 -21.77 -3.34
C ALA A 335 -9.40 -20.66 -4.13
N LYS A 336 -10.12 -19.94 -5.00
CA LYS A 336 -9.56 -18.86 -5.84
C LYS A 336 -9.05 -17.68 -5.01
N TYR A 337 -9.78 -17.26 -3.97
CA TYR A 337 -9.30 -16.23 -3.06
C TYR A 337 -8.08 -16.70 -2.24
N THR A 338 -8.00 -17.98 -1.87
CA THR A 338 -6.84 -18.55 -1.17
C THR A 338 -5.59 -18.55 -2.06
N GLU A 339 -5.67 -19.07 -3.29
CA GLU A 339 -4.54 -19.01 -4.24
C GLU A 339 -4.13 -17.55 -4.51
N CYS A 340 -5.09 -16.63 -4.62
CA CYS A 340 -4.83 -15.20 -4.80
C CYS A 340 -4.06 -14.57 -3.62
N ILE A 341 -4.44 -14.90 -2.39
CA ILE A 341 -3.77 -14.46 -1.15
C ILE A 341 -2.35 -15.04 -1.07
N GLU A 342 -2.15 -16.30 -1.48
CA GLU A 342 -0.82 -16.92 -1.58
C GLU A 342 0.04 -16.25 -2.66
N ARG A 343 -0.52 -15.91 -3.83
CA ARG A 343 0.20 -15.18 -4.89
C ARG A 343 0.57 -13.75 -4.51
N ILE A 344 -0.19 -13.08 -3.64
CA ILE A 344 0.19 -11.77 -3.08
C ILE A 344 1.34 -11.94 -2.08
N GLY A 345 1.31 -13.00 -1.27
CA GLY A 345 2.29 -13.25 -0.23
C GLY A 345 2.10 -12.36 1.01
N GLU A 346 2.98 -12.55 2.00
CA GLU A 346 2.97 -11.83 3.29
C GLU A 346 4.37 -11.36 3.72
N ALA A 347 5.26 -11.15 2.75
CA ALA A 347 6.58 -10.56 2.97
C ALA A 347 6.47 -9.25 3.75
N GLU A 348 7.26 -9.12 4.79
CA GLU A 348 7.24 -7.96 5.69
C GLU A 348 7.73 -6.70 4.99
N GLU A 349 8.71 -6.89 4.11
CA GLU A 349 9.31 -5.93 3.18
C GLU A 349 8.26 -5.29 2.24
N GLU A 350 7.15 -5.99 2.00
CA GLU A 350 6.01 -5.54 1.19
C GLU A 350 4.79 -5.15 2.06
N GLY A 351 5.03 -4.77 3.33
CA GLY A 351 3.97 -4.43 4.28
C GLY A 351 2.95 -5.56 4.46
N LYS A 352 3.44 -6.81 4.45
CA LYS A 352 2.66 -8.05 4.56
C LYS A 352 1.55 -8.17 3.50
N GLY A 353 1.80 -7.69 2.29
CA GLY A 353 0.87 -7.77 1.15
C GLY A 353 -0.21 -6.68 1.13
N GLY A 354 -0.23 -5.79 2.14
CA GLY A 354 -0.94 -4.50 2.13
C GLY A 354 -2.44 -4.52 1.87
N GLN A 355 -2.94 -3.41 1.31
CA GLN A 355 -4.36 -3.14 1.10
C GLN A 355 -5.02 -4.18 0.19
N ILE A 356 -4.30 -4.72 -0.80
CA ILE A 356 -4.79 -5.79 -1.66
C ILE A 356 -4.97 -7.11 -0.89
N ARG A 357 -4.02 -7.53 -0.04
CA ARG A 357 -4.19 -8.71 0.83
C ARG A 357 -5.34 -8.50 1.80
N ALA A 358 -5.46 -7.31 2.40
CA ALA A 358 -6.56 -6.97 3.30
C ALA A 358 -7.94 -7.09 2.62
N THR A 359 -8.06 -6.59 1.39
CA THR A 359 -9.30 -6.67 0.58
C THR A 359 -9.65 -8.12 0.25
N LEU A 360 -8.68 -8.92 -0.18
CA LEU A 360 -8.88 -10.33 -0.52
C LEU A 360 -9.24 -11.17 0.71
N LEU A 361 -8.64 -10.90 1.88
CA LEU A 361 -9.03 -11.51 3.15
C LEU A 361 -10.48 -11.15 3.53
N SER A 362 -10.91 -9.90 3.36
CA SER A 362 -12.31 -9.50 3.61
C SER A 362 -13.29 -10.21 2.66
N ASN A 363 -12.91 -10.46 1.41
CA ASN A 363 -13.72 -11.24 0.46
C ASN A 363 -13.77 -12.73 0.83
N ARG A 364 -12.63 -13.31 1.27
CA ARG A 364 -12.56 -14.70 1.71
C ARG A 364 -13.34 -14.94 3.00
N ALA A 365 -13.22 -14.06 4.00
CA ALA A 365 -14.07 -14.06 5.20
C ALA A 365 -15.57 -14.00 4.87
N THR A 366 -15.98 -13.15 3.92
CA THR A 366 -17.38 -13.06 3.48
C THR A 366 -17.86 -14.33 2.78
N THR A 367 -16.95 -15.08 2.14
CA THR A 367 -17.22 -16.40 1.55
C THR A 367 -17.33 -17.49 2.63
N LEU A 368 -16.42 -17.48 3.61
CA LEU A 368 -16.41 -18.40 4.75
C LEU A 368 -17.65 -18.22 5.64
N LEU A 369 -18.09 -16.99 5.86
CA LEU A 369 -19.34 -16.68 6.56
C LEU A 369 -20.57 -17.29 5.87
N LYS A 370 -20.67 -17.21 4.53
CA LYS A 370 -21.72 -17.90 3.77
C LYS A 370 -21.64 -19.43 3.82
N LEU A 371 -20.48 -19.98 4.20
CA LEU A 371 -20.24 -21.41 4.40
C LEU A 371 -20.38 -21.83 5.87
N ASN A 372 -20.88 -20.95 6.75
CA ASN A 372 -20.99 -21.13 8.21
C ASN A 372 -19.65 -21.45 8.90
N ARG A 373 -18.51 -21.11 8.28
CA ARG A 373 -17.16 -21.28 8.81
C ARG A 373 -16.75 -20.05 9.64
N HIS A 374 -17.45 -19.85 10.76
CA HIS A 374 -17.38 -18.61 11.54
C HIS A 374 -15.99 -18.33 12.14
N GLU A 375 -15.29 -19.34 12.66
CA GLU A 375 -13.92 -19.21 13.19
C GLU A 375 -12.91 -18.79 12.12
N ASP A 376 -12.89 -19.48 10.97
CA ASP A 376 -12.01 -19.14 9.85
C ASP A 376 -12.30 -17.71 9.32
N ALA A 377 -13.59 -17.36 9.22
CA ALA A 377 -14.02 -16.03 8.78
C ALA A 377 -13.56 -14.94 9.78
N LEU A 378 -13.59 -15.22 11.09
CA LEU A 378 -13.12 -14.31 12.13
C LEU A 378 -11.60 -14.11 12.01
N ALA A 379 -10.83 -15.19 11.84
CA ALA A 379 -9.39 -15.14 11.67
C ALA A 379 -8.97 -14.32 10.43
N ASP A 380 -9.61 -14.54 9.28
CA ASP A 380 -9.40 -13.75 8.05
C ASP A 380 -9.76 -12.27 8.26
N THR A 381 -10.86 -11.98 8.94
CA THR A 381 -11.30 -10.59 9.13
C THR A 381 -10.39 -9.85 10.11
N GLN A 382 -9.92 -10.50 11.18
CA GLN A 382 -8.87 -9.97 12.04
C GLN A 382 -7.55 -9.76 11.29
N ALA A 383 -7.18 -10.66 10.37
CA ALA A 383 -6.00 -10.49 9.52
C ALA A 383 -6.14 -9.30 8.56
N SER A 384 -7.32 -9.09 7.99
CA SER A 384 -7.65 -7.90 7.18
C SER A 384 -7.51 -6.61 7.98
N LEU A 385 -8.09 -6.55 9.18
CA LEU A 385 -8.06 -5.36 10.05
C LEU A 385 -6.67 -5.08 10.67
N ARG A 386 -5.79 -6.08 10.77
CA ARG A 386 -4.37 -5.87 11.11
C ARG A 386 -3.55 -5.20 9.99
N LEU A 387 -4.06 -5.20 8.75
CA LEU A 387 -3.43 -4.56 7.59
C LEU A 387 -4.07 -3.21 7.24
N VAL A 388 -5.40 -3.12 7.37
CA VAL A 388 -6.20 -1.89 7.13
C VAL A 388 -7.29 -1.80 8.20
N SER A 389 -6.99 -1.14 9.32
CA SER A 389 -7.89 -1.02 10.47
C SER A 389 -9.14 -0.18 10.22
N SER A 390 -9.10 0.77 9.27
CA SER A 390 -10.23 1.61 8.88
C SER A 390 -11.29 0.87 8.07
N SER A 391 -11.00 -0.34 7.54
CA SER A 391 -11.82 -0.98 6.52
C SER A 391 -13.24 -1.31 7.01
N PHE A 392 -14.21 -0.44 6.70
CA PHE A 392 -15.61 -0.62 7.10
C PHE A 392 -16.21 -1.93 6.57
N LYS A 393 -15.70 -2.41 5.42
CA LYS A 393 -16.10 -3.68 4.79
C LYS A 393 -15.68 -4.88 5.63
N ALA A 394 -14.47 -4.85 6.20
CA ALA A 394 -13.99 -5.88 7.11
C ALA A 394 -14.68 -5.78 8.48
N LEU A 395 -14.79 -4.57 9.07
CA LEU A 395 -15.50 -4.34 10.33
C LEU A 395 -16.95 -4.87 10.28
N ARG A 396 -17.70 -4.54 9.23
CA ARG A 396 -19.06 -5.06 9.00
C ARG A 396 -19.11 -6.59 8.88
N THR A 397 -18.13 -7.22 8.22
CA THR A 397 -18.06 -8.68 8.15
C THR A 397 -17.75 -9.28 9.52
N ARG A 398 -16.89 -8.65 10.34
CA ARG A 398 -16.62 -9.06 11.72
C ARG A 398 -17.85 -8.94 12.61
N ALA A 399 -18.57 -7.82 12.54
CA ALA A 399 -19.84 -7.61 13.24
C ALA A 399 -20.86 -8.71 12.93
N ARG A 400 -21.03 -9.05 11.64
CA ARG A 400 -21.90 -10.16 11.22
C ARG A 400 -21.46 -11.50 11.78
N ILE A 401 -20.15 -11.80 11.79
CA ILE A 401 -19.63 -13.03 12.41
C ILE A 401 -19.93 -13.06 13.91
N TYR A 402 -19.76 -11.93 14.61
CA TYR A 402 -20.10 -11.82 16.03
C TYR A 402 -21.60 -12.00 16.31
N LEU A 403 -22.51 -11.57 15.42
CA LEU A 403 -23.94 -11.90 15.53
C LEU A 403 -24.22 -13.41 15.45
N HIS A 404 -23.51 -14.14 14.58
CA HIS A 404 -23.61 -15.61 14.49
C HIS A 404 -22.96 -16.34 15.68
N LEU A 405 -22.05 -15.66 16.41
CA LEU A 405 -21.41 -16.17 17.62
C LEU A 405 -22.05 -15.63 18.91
N GLU A 406 -23.23 -14.99 18.80
CA GLU A 406 -23.99 -14.36 19.91
C GLU A 406 -23.22 -13.31 20.73
N LYS A 407 -22.11 -12.78 20.18
CA LYS A 407 -21.26 -11.73 20.78
C LYS A 407 -21.80 -10.33 20.45
N TYR A 408 -23.04 -10.09 20.85
CA TYR A 408 -23.84 -8.94 20.42
C TYR A 408 -23.22 -7.57 20.74
N ASP A 409 -22.66 -7.35 21.95
CA ASP A 409 -22.04 -6.06 22.31
C ASP A 409 -20.83 -5.75 21.40
N ALA A 410 -19.99 -6.74 21.10
CA ALA A 410 -18.86 -6.60 20.19
C ALA A 410 -19.28 -6.41 18.72
N ALA A 411 -20.43 -6.99 18.31
CA ALA A 411 -21.01 -6.72 16.99
C ALA A 411 -21.45 -5.25 16.86
N ILE A 412 -22.03 -4.68 17.92
CA ILE A 412 -22.48 -3.28 17.98
C ILE A 412 -21.29 -2.31 17.95
N GLU A 413 -20.20 -2.62 18.66
CA GLU A 413 -18.94 -1.86 18.58
C GLU A 413 -18.38 -1.84 17.15
N ASP A 414 -18.31 -3.00 16.49
CA ASP A 414 -17.85 -3.09 15.09
C ASP A 414 -18.78 -2.38 14.11
N PHE A 415 -20.11 -2.44 14.28
CA PHE A 415 -21.04 -1.71 13.42
C PHE A 415 -20.91 -0.19 13.60
N ASN A 416 -20.81 0.31 14.83
CA ASN A 416 -20.59 1.73 15.09
C ASN A 416 -19.26 2.23 14.51
N THR A 417 -18.19 1.46 14.70
CA THR A 417 -16.88 1.76 14.10
C THR A 417 -16.96 1.73 12.57
N ALA A 418 -17.64 0.74 11.98
CA ALA A 418 -17.86 0.67 10.53
C ALA A 418 -18.66 1.86 9.99
N ILE A 419 -19.66 2.36 10.72
CA ILE A 419 -20.41 3.56 10.34
C ILE A 419 -19.51 4.79 10.36
N GLN A 420 -18.74 4.99 11.43
CA GLN A 420 -17.81 6.11 11.54
C GLN A 420 -16.78 6.09 10.40
N GLN A 421 -16.15 4.93 10.16
CA GLN A 421 -15.16 4.79 9.08
C GLN A 421 -15.80 4.96 7.70
N ALA A 422 -17.02 4.46 7.46
CA ALA A 422 -17.74 4.67 6.20
C ALA A 422 -18.19 6.12 5.98
N GLN A 423 -18.26 6.95 7.03
CA GLN A 423 -18.52 8.39 6.91
C GLN A 423 -17.24 9.20 6.66
N THR A 424 -16.06 8.70 7.04
CA THR A 424 -14.76 9.34 6.78
C THR A 424 -14.06 8.83 5.51
N GLU A 425 -14.23 7.56 5.16
CA GLU A 425 -13.71 6.97 3.92
C GLU A 425 -14.64 7.33 2.75
N GLY A 426 -14.20 8.25 1.88
CA GLY A 426 -14.89 8.63 0.63
C GLY A 426 -15.01 7.53 -0.44
N THR A 427 -15.09 6.26 -0.03
CA THR A 427 -15.31 5.08 -0.89
C THR A 427 -16.60 4.32 -0.54
N ALA A 428 -17.27 4.68 0.56
CA ALA A 428 -18.61 4.18 0.89
C ALA A 428 -19.69 5.02 0.20
N THR A 429 -20.83 4.40 -0.13
CA THR A 429 -22.02 5.11 -0.59
C THR A 429 -22.95 5.43 0.59
N GLU A 430 -23.87 6.39 0.42
CA GLU A 430 -24.95 6.60 1.39
C GLU A 430 -25.77 5.32 1.64
N ASN A 431 -25.89 4.45 0.62
CA ASN A 431 -26.59 3.18 0.73
C ASN A 431 -25.82 2.19 1.63
N ASP A 432 -24.49 2.18 1.60
CA ASP A 432 -23.67 1.40 2.54
C ASP A 432 -23.86 1.89 3.98
N VAL A 433 -23.84 3.20 4.21
CA VAL A 433 -24.07 3.80 5.54
C VAL A 433 -25.51 3.53 6.03
N ARG A 434 -26.50 3.58 5.14
CA ARG A 434 -27.90 3.24 5.47
C ARG A 434 -28.07 1.76 5.77
N ALA A 435 -27.39 0.87 5.03
CA ALA A 435 -27.37 -0.57 5.30
C ALA A 435 -26.71 -0.88 6.65
N LEU A 436 -25.54 -0.29 6.94
CA LEU A 436 -24.86 -0.41 8.22
C LEU A 436 -25.75 0.01 9.39
N LYS A 437 -26.45 1.14 9.29
CA LYS A 437 -27.41 1.61 10.32
C LYS A 437 -28.62 0.67 10.47
N SER A 438 -29.04 -0.02 9.42
CA SER A 438 -30.09 -1.06 9.47
C SER A 438 -29.60 -2.35 10.14
N GLU A 439 -28.35 -2.75 9.88
CA GLU A 439 -27.71 -3.91 10.53
C GLU A 439 -27.40 -3.64 12.01
N LEU A 440 -26.95 -2.43 12.37
CA LEU A 440 -26.78 -1.97 13.75
C LEU A 440 -28.08 -2.12 14.56
N LYS A 441 -29.21 -1.58 14.05
CA LYS A 441 -30.50 -1.72 14.73
C LYS A 441 -30.93 -3.17 14.96
N LYS A 442 -30.55 -4.09 14.05
CA LYS A 442 -30.81 -5.53 14.21
C LYS A 442 -29.89 -6.16 15.26
N ALA A 443 -28.65 -5.68 15.38
CA ALA A 443 -27.73 -6.07 16.44
C ALA A 443 -28.20 -5.57 17.81
N GLU A 444 -28.64 -4.31 17.91
CA GLU A 444 -29.23 -3.71 19.12
C GLU A 444 -30.50 -4.45 19.55
N ALA A 445 -31.40 -4.78 18.62
CA ALA A 445 -32.59 -5.59 18.90
C ALA A 445 -32.24 -7.05 19.28
N ALA A 446 -31.14 -7.62 18.78
CA ALA A 446 -30.66 -8.93 19.22
C ALA A 446 -30.02 -8.88 20.63
N LEU A 447 -29.31 -7.79 20.95
CA LEU A 447 -28.78 -7.53 22.28
C LEU A 447 -29.90 -7.35 23.31
N LYS A 448 -30.93 -6.55 22.99
CA LYS A 448 -32.09 -6.39 23.89
C LYS A 448 -32.75 -7.75 24.12
N ARG A 449 -33.03 -8.52 23.06
CA ARG A 449 -33.70 -9.83 23.15
C ARG A 449 -32.89 -10.92 23.87
N SER A 450 -31.56 -10.82 23.95
CA SER A 450 -30.72 -11.72 24.74
C SER A 450 -30.53 -11.27 26.20
N LYS A 451 -30.78 -9.98 26.49
CA LYS A 451 -30.80 -9.43 27.87
C LYS A 451 -32.20 -9.49 28.51
N THR A 452 -33.28 -9.51 27.73
CA THR A 452 -34.65 -9.78 28.22
C THR A 452 -34.83 -11.25 28.61
N LYS A 453 -35.58 -11.49 29.68
CA LYS A 453 -35.99 -12.83 30.14
C LYS A 453 -36.81 -13.53 29.05
N ASP A 454 -36.45 -14.78 28.68
CA ASP A 454 -37.30 -15.56 27.75
C ASP A 454 -38.48 -16.21 28.50
N TYR A 455 -39.62 -15.52 28.51
CA TYR A 455 -40.84 -15.96 29.20
C TYR A 455 -41.42 -17.28 28.66
N TYR A 456 -41.23 -17.61 27.38
CA TYR A 456 -41.67 -18.91 26.83
C TYR A 456 -40.81 -20.04 27.38
N LYS A 457 -39.49 -19.80 27.49
CA LYS A 457 -38.54 -20.74 28.08
C LYS A 457 -38.77 -20.92 29.59
N ILE A 458 -39.19 -19.86 30.30
CA ILE A 458 -39.56 -19.92 31.73
C ILE A 458 -40.82 -20.78 31.96
N LEU A 459 -41.84 -20.69 31.11
CA LEU A 459 -43.04 -21.54 31.21
C LEU A 459 -42.87 -22.94 30.58
N GLY A 460 -41.81 -23.16 29.80
CA GLY A 460 -41.57 -24.41 29.08
C GLY A 460 -42.60 -24.65 27.97
N VAL A 461 -42.80 -23.65 27.10
CA VAL A 461 -43.71 -23.70 25.95
C VAL A 461 -43.03 -23.18 24.67
N SER A 462 -43.56 -23.55 23.50
CA SER A 462 -43.09 -22.98 22.21
C SER A 462 -43.55 -21.53 22.05
N ARG A 463 -42.91 -20.75 21.17
CA ARG A 463 -43.34 -19.36 20.86
C ARG A 463 -44.66 -19.32 20.12
N ASP A 464 -44.95 -20.36 19.36
CA ASP A 464 -46.19 -20.65 18.63
C ASP A 464 -47.31 -21.25 19.51
N CYS A 465 -47.14 -21.30 20.83
CA CYS A 465 -48.15 -21.89 21.74
C CYS A 465 -49.47 -21.09 21.82
N THR A 466 -50.56 -21.83 22.08
CA THR A 466 -51.90 -21.28 22.34
C THR A 466 -52.03 -20.71 23.76
N GLU A 467 -53.01 -19.83 23.99
CA GLU A 467 -53.34 -19.36 25.35
C GLU A 467 -53.65 -20.50 26.33
N ILE A 468 -54.25 -21.58 25.83
CA ILE A 468 -54.62 -22.76 26.65
C ILE A 468 -53.35 -23.45 27.16
N GLU A 469 -52.30 -23.52 26.33
CA GLU A 469 -51.01 -24.07 26.71
C GLU A 469 -50.25 -23.16 27.66
N ILE A 470 -50.27 -21.83 27.46
CA ILE A 470 -49.72 -20.85 28.41
C ILE A 470 -50.40 -20.99 29.78
N LYS A 471 -51.74 -20.99 29.82
CA LYS A 471 -52.53 -21.14 31.06
C LYS A 471 -52.34 -22.51 31.71
N LYS A 472 -52.08 -23.57 30.93
CA LYS A 472 -51.74 -24.92 31.44
C LYS A 472 -50.31 -25.00 31.97
N ALA A 473 -49.36 -24.34 31.32
CA ALA A 473 -47.96 -24.27 31.72
C ALA A 473 -47.75 -23.44 32.98
N TYR A 474 -48.37 -22.26 33.08
CA TYR A 474 -48.38 -21.46 34.30
C TYR A 474 -48.89 -22.26 35.51
N ARG A 475 -50.03 -22.97 35.39
CA ARG A 475 -50.52 -23.84 36.47
C ARG A 475 -49.57 -25.01 36.81
N ARG A 476 -48.74 -25.46 35.87
CA ARG A 476 -47.72 -26.50 36.08
C ARG A 476 -46.57 -25.94 36.92
N GLU A 477 -45.93 -24.90 36.42
CA GLU A 477 -44.73 -24.32 37.03
C GLU A 477 -45.02 -23.62 38.36
N SER A 478 -46.13 -22.89 38.48
CA SER A 478 -46.53 -22.28 39.75
C SER A 478 -46.80 -23.32 40.85
N LEU A 479 -47.23 -24.53 40.49
CA LEU A 479 -47.46 -25.60 41.47
C LEU A 479 -46.17 -26.34 41.86
N ILE A 480 -45.15 -26.31 41.00
CA ILE A 480 -43.79 -26.83 41.25
C ILE A 480 -42.98 -25.84 42.09
N HIS A 481 -43.07 -24.55 41.79
CA HIS A 481 -42.26 -23.49 42.40
C HIS A 481 -42.93 -22.78 43.59
N HIS A 482 -44.15 -23.19 44.01
CA HIS A 482 -44.86 -22.55 45.13
C HIS A 482 -44.03 -22.57 46.43
N PRO A 483 -43.88 -21.44 47.15
CA PRO A 483 -43.06 -21.38 48.37
C PRO A 483 -43.50 -22.41 49.43
N ASP A 484 -44.81 -22.49 49.72
CA ASP A 484 -45.40 -23.45 50.68
C ASP A 484 -45.12 -24.94 50.39
N LYS A 485 -44.65 -25.25 49.18
CA LYS A 485 -44.32 -26.62 48.73
C LYS A 485 -42.81 -26.89 48.73
N GLY A 486 -42.01 -26.00 49.31
CA GLY A 486 -40.55 -26.04 49.23
C GLY A 486 -40.02 -25.63 47.86
N GLY A 487 -40.82 -24.86 47.10
CA GLY A 487 -40.47 -24.37 45.77
C GLY A 487 -39.50 -23.19 45.80
N ASP A 488 -38.83 -22.98 44.67
CA ASP A 488 -37.92 -21.87 44.44
C ASP A 488 -38.69 -20.57 44.20
N GLU A 489 -38.63 -19.66 45.19
CA GLU A 489 -39.37 -18.39 45.21
C GLU A 489 -38.95 -17.42 44.08
N GLU A 490 -37.68 -17.44 43.65
CA GLU A 490 -37.21 -16.61 42.52
C GLU A 490 -37.80 -17.13 41.21
N LYS A 491 -37.81 -18.46 41.02
CA LYS A 491 -38.48 -19.08 39.86
C LYS A 491 -39.99 -18.87 39.90
N PHE A 492 -40.63 -18.89 41.07
CA PHE A 492 -42.06 -18.57 41.21
C PHE A 492 -42.37 -17.15 40.70
N LYS A 493 -41.58 -16.16 41.12
CA LYS A 493 -41.70 -14.76 40.65
C LYS A 493 -41.54 -14.66 39.13
N LEU A 494 -40.52 -15.33 38.56
CA LEU A 494 -40.31 -15.38 37.10
C LEU A 494 -41.48 -16.05 36.35
N VAL A 495 -42.11 -17.09 36.91
CA VAL A 495 -43.26 -17.78 36.32
C VAL A 495 -44.52 -16.92 36.34
N VAL A 496 -44.76 -16.16 37.42
CA VAL A 496 -45.84 -15.18 37.51
C VAL A 496 -45.64 -14.03 36.52
N GLU A 497 -44.43 -13.47 36.45
CA GLU A 497 -44.03 -12.43 35.50
C GLU A 497 -44.21 -12.90 34.03
N ALA A 498 -43.74 -14.11 33.71
CA ALA A 498 -43.90 -14.72 32.39
C ALA A 498 -45.36 -14.89 31.99
N HIS A 499 -46.23 -15.33 32.92
CA HIS A 499 -47.66 -15.41 32.64
C HIS A 499 -48.30 -14.02 32.50
N ALA A 500 -47.90 -13.03 33.30
CA ALA A 500 -48.45 -11.67 33.23
C ALA A 500 -48.16 -10.97 31.88
N VAL A 501 -47.06 -11.31 31.21
CA VAL A 501 -46.74 -10.81 29.86
C VAL A 501 -47.36 -11.67 28.76
N LEU A 502 -47.24 -13.01 28.84
CA LEU A 502 -47.67 -13.89 27.76
C LEU A 502 -49.19 -14.19 27.72
N SER A 503 -49.93 -13.93 28.79
CA SER A 503 -51.39 -14.19 28.82
C SER A 503 -52.26 -13.07 28.26
N ASP A 504 -51.70 -11.87 28.03
CA ASP A 504 -52.34 -10.77 27.30
C ASP A 504 -51.83 -10.74 25.84
N PRO A 505 -52.71 -10.81 24.82
CA PRO A 505 -52.28 -10.84 23.42
C PRO A 505 -51.45 -9.63 22.96
N ARG A 506 -51.68 -8.43 23.52
CA ARG A 506 -50.95 -7.21 23.14
C ARG A 506 -49.59 -7.14 23.83
N ARG A 507 -49.49 -7.50 25.11
CA ARG A 507 -48.19 -7.58 25.81
C ARG A 507 -47.34 -8.69 25.22
N ARG A 508 -47.95 -9.82 24.82
CA ARG A 508 -47.28 -10.89 24.06
C ARG A 508 -46.75 -10.40 22.71
N GLU A 509 -47.57 -9.73 21.90
CA GLU A 509 -47.17 -9.16 20.60
C GLU A 509 -46.01 -8.16 20.74
N ARG A 510 -46.10 -7.21 21.68
CA ARG A 510 -45.03 -6.25 21.97
C ARG A 510 -43.74 -6.92 22.44
N TYR A 511 -43.84 -7.88 23.36
CA TYR A 511 -42.70 -8.68 23.81
C TYR A 511 -42.05 -9.49 22.66
N ASP A 512 -42.85 -10.09 21.78
CA ASP A 512 -42.37 -10.83 20.59
C ASP A 512 -41.65 -9.90 19.58
N LEU A 513 -42.10 -8.65 19.46
CA LEU A 513 -41.44 -7.59 18.70
C LEU A 513 -40.16 -7.05 19.39
N GLY A 514 -39.99 -7.29 20.70
CA GLY A 514 -38.93 -6.72 21.55
C GLY A 514 -39.22 -5.31 22.08
N GLU A 515 -40.43 -4.81 21.84
CA GLU A 515 -40.90 -3.47 22.18
C GLU A 515 -41.64 -3.44 23.53
N ASP A 516 -40.96 -3.68 24.67
CA ASP A 516 -41.66 -3.46 25.95
C ASP A 516 -40.90 -2.83 27.14
N GLU A 517 -41.74 -2.18 27.96
CA GLU A 517 -41.77 -1.82 29.38
C GLU A 517 -40.57 -1.21 30.17
N ASP A 518 -39.37 -1.05 29.61
CA ASP A 518 -38.27 -0.29 30.28
C ASP A 518 -38.55 1.23 30.41
N GLY A 519 -39.71 1.73 29.96
CA GLY A 519 -40.08 3.15 30.00
C GLY A 519 -40.59 3.68 31.34
N MET A 520 -40.88 2.81 32.32
CA MET A 520 -41.63 3.19 33.53
C MET A 520 -40.84 3.24 34.84
N ASN A 521 -39.53 2.96 34.83
CA ASN A 521 -38.70 2.92 36.04
C ASN A 521 -37.35 3.65 35.85
N GLY A 522 -37.40 4.96 35.57
CA GLY A 522 -36.23 5.72 35.09
C GLY A 522 -36.16 7.22 35.41
N GLY A 523 -36.93 7.73 36.39
CA GLY A 523 -36.71 9.03 37.06
C GLY A 523 -36.64 10.32 36.22
N GLY A 524 -37.73 11.10 36.16
CA GLY A 524 -37.71 12.47 35.63
C GLY A 524 -39.03 13.23 35.83
N SER A 525 -38.99 14.39 36.49
CA SER A 525 -40.19 15.16 36.87
C SER A 525 -40.98 15.72 35.69
N GLY A 526 -42.29 15.45 35.65
CA GLY A 526 -43.24 16.08 34.71
C GLY A 526 -44.68 16.02 35.25
N MET A 527 -45.29 17.18 35.50
CA MET A 527 -46.57 17.29 36.22
C MET A 527 -47.73 17.55 35.25
N GLY A 528 -48.76 16.69 35.21
CA GLY A 528 -49.89 16.88 34.29
C GLY A 528 -51.02 15.84 34.29
N GLY A 529 -51.99 15.98 35.20
CA GLY A 529 -53.42 15.76 34.88
C GLY A 529 -54.00 14.34 34.75
N GLY A 530 -54.28 13.70 35.90
CA GLY A 530 -55.52 12.94 36.24
C GLY A 530 -56.14 11.90 35.29
N GLY A 531 -56.47 10.69 35.80
CA GLY A 531 -57.34 9.78 35.03
C GLY A 531 -57.69 8.38 35.53
N GLY A 532 -57.02 7.81 36.55
CA GLY A 532 -57.47 6.58 37.24
C GLY A 532 -57.18 5.22 36.57
N GLY A 533 -56.93 4.20 37.41
CA GLY A 533 -56.90 2.78 37.02
C GLY A 533 -55.63 2.01 37.43
N MET A 534 -55.62 1.47 38.67
CA MET A 534 -54.69 0.44 39.20
C MET A 534 -53.17 0.65 38.98
N GLY A 535 -52.47 1.04 40.06
CA GLY A 535 -51.01 0.98 40.15
C GLY A 535 -50.47 -0.43 40.43
N GLY A 536 -49.16 -0.54 40.68
CA GLY A 536 -48.50 -1.82 40.92
C GLY A 536 -48.99 -2.54 42.17
N LEU A 537 -49.22 -3.85 42.04
CA LEU A 537 -49.59 -4.76 43.12
C LEU A 537 -48.49 -4.84 44.18
N SER A 538 -48.86 -4.67 45.44
CA SER A 538 -48.02 -4.99 46.60
C SER A 538 -48.06 -6.50 46.89
N PRO A 539 -47.13 -7.04 47.71
CA PRO A 539 -47.20 -8.43 48.16
C PRO A 539 -48.49 -8.76 48.94
N GLU A 540 -49.08 -7.77 49.60
CA GLU A 540 -50.28 -7.92 50.45
C GLU A 540 -51.56 -8.09 49.60
N ASP A 541 -51.60 -7.51 48.39
CA ASP A 541 -52.73 -7.67 47.45
C ASP A 541 -52.86 -9.10 46.89
N ILE A 542 -51.76 -9.86 46.86
CA ILE A 542 -51.71 -11.20 46.25
C ILE A 542 -52.40 -12.24 47.16
N GLU A 543 -52.24 -12.11 48.48
CA GLU A 543 -52.86 -12.99 49.46
C GLU A 543 -54.39 -12.82 49.48
N HIS A 544 -54.86 -11.57 49.37
CA HIS A 544 -56.27 -11.23 49.36
C HIS A 544 -57.01 -11.71 48.08
N LEU A 545 -56.30 -11.91 46.97
CA LEU A 545 -56.83 -12.50 45.74
C LEU A 545 -57.08 -14.01 45.87
N PHE A 546 -56.23 -14.72 46.62
CA PHE A 546 -56.38 -16.17 46.86
C PHE A 546 -57.55 -16.50 47.79
N ALA A 547 -57.82 -15.65 48.80
CA ALA A 547 -58.92 -15.85 49.76
C ALA A 547 -60.31 -15.88 49.09
N SER A 548 -60.49 -15.22 47.95
CA SER A 548 -61.79 -15.05 47.30
C SER A 548 -62.33 -16.28 46.54
N PHE A 549 -61.59 -17.39 46.47
CA PHE A 549 -61.93 -18.53 45.58
C PHE A 549 -62.16 -19.88 46.27
N GLY A 550 -62.16 -19.95 47.62
CA GLY A 550 -62.19 -21.21 48.36
C GLY A 550 -63.25 -21.33 49.48
N GLY A 551 -64.53 -21.56 49.15
CA GLY A 551 -65.52 -21.93 50.18
C GLY A 551 -66.99 -22.06 49.75
N GLY A 552 -67.46 -23.31 49.53
CA GLY A 552 -68.89 -23.68 49.43
C GLY A 552 -69.63 -23.27 48.15
N GLY A 553 -70.79 -23.85 47.80
CA GLY A 553 -71.48 -25.03 48.37
C GLY A 553 -72.97 -25.09 47.98
N PHE A 554 -73.46 -26.28 47.55
CA PHE A 554 -74.84 -26.56 47.08
C PHE A 554 -75.30 -25.84 45.79
N GLY A 555 -76.23 -26.37 44.97
CA GLY A 555 -76.82 -27.72 44.96
C GLY A 555 -78.05 -27.88 44.02
N GLY A 556 -78.09 -28.97 43.23
CA GLY A 556 -79.19 -29.30 42.26
C GLY A 556 -79.18 -28.44 40.98
N GLY A 557 -79.74 -28.82 39.83
CA GLY A 557 -80.37 -30.04 39.28
C GLY A 557 -80.93 -29.66 37.87
N GLY A 558 -81.26 -30.51 36.89
CA GLY A 558 -81.25 -31.97 36.73
C GLY A 558 -82.03 -32.30 35.43
N GLY A 559 -81.48 -33.16 34.56
CA GLY A 559 -82.05 -33.48 33.21
C GLY A 559 -81.73 -32.42 32.13
N GLY A 560 -81.76 -32.74 30.83
CA GLY A 560 -81.91 -34.05 30.16
C GLY A 560 -82.25 -33.92 28.66
N GLY A 561 -82.06 -34.99 27.87
CA GLY A 561 -82.62 -35.10 26.51
C GLY A 561 -81.74 -34.61 25.34
N GLY A 562 -81.15 -35.55 24.59
CA GLY A 562 -80.19 -35.27 23.51
C GLY A 562 -80.72 -35.25 22.06
N GLY A 563 -79.77 -35.05 21.14
CA GLY A 563 -79.83 -35.47 19.73
C GLY A 563 -80.13 -34.39 18.68
N GLY A 564 -79.44 -34.43 17.52
CA GLY A 564 -79.76 -33.50 16.41
C GLY A 564 -78.75 -33.36 15.25
N ARG A 565 -78.59 -34.40 14.43
CA ARG A 565 -78.06 -34.46 13.04
C ARG A 565 -77.60 -33.18 12.28
N ARG A 566 -76.44 -33.34 11.59
CA ARG A 566 -76.10 -32.93 10.19
C ARG A 566 -76.10 -31.43 9.78
N GLY A 567 -74.97 -30.97 9.23
CA GLY A 567 -74.84 -29.71 8.46
C GLY A 567 -73.71 -29.79 7.40
N HIS A 568 -74.05 -29.63 6.12
CA HIS A 568 -73.26 -29.96 4.94
C HIS A 568 -72.21 -28.90 4.48
N SER A 569 -71.03 -29.38 4.03
CA SER A 569 -70.48 -29.16 2.67
C SER A 569 -69.61 -27.93 2.29
N HIS A 570 -68.53 -28.23 1.52
CA HIS A 570 -67.69 -27.37 0.63
C HIS A 570 -66.92 -26.20 1.28
N GLY A 571 -65.69 -25.85 0.89
CA GLY A 571 -64.78 -26.38 -0.14
C GLY A 571 -64.00 -25.26 -0.83
N GLY A 572 -62.67 -25.38 -1.03
CA GLY A 572 -61.89 -24.39 -1.79
C GLY A 572 -60.39 -24.26 -1.46
N PHE A 573 -59.55 -24.72 -2.38
CA PHE A 573 -58.10 -24.47 -2.56
C PHE A 573 -57.84 -24.47 -4.08
N PRO A 574 -56.69 -23.99 -4.59
CA PRO A 574 -55.81 -22.91 -4.12
C PRO A 574 -55.53 -21.88 -5.24
N PHE A 575 -54.64 -20.91 -4.97
CA PHE A 575 -53.60 -20.44 -5.90
C PHE A 575 -52.36 -20.02 -5.09
#